data_AF-A0A968ABX2-F1
#
_entry.id   AF-A0A968ABX2-F1
#
_cell.length_a   1.000
_cell.length_b   1.000
_cell.length_c   1.000
_cell.angle_alpha   90.00
_cell.angle_beta   90.00
_cell.angle_gamma   90.00
#
_symmetry.space_group_name_H-M   'P 1'
#
loop_
_entity.id
_entity.type
_entity.pdbx_description
1 polymer ?
#
loop_
_entity_poly.entity_id
_entity_poly.type
_entity_poly.pdbx_seq_one_letter_code
_entity_poly.pdbx_strand_id
1 'polypeptide(L)'
;MIEGIEASGLLQQVNDIEQTSPQREIVTEKENQQSFSDVLSDAINGVDQTMKTSDLKVQEFVAGETDNVHDVMISMQRAKLSFDLMVEVRNKVVETYQEVSRMQI
;
A
#
# COMPACT_ATOMS: atom_id res chain seq x y z
N MET A 1 46.38 46.65 -43.73
CA MET A 1 46.63 45.62 -42.71
C MET A 1 45.73 45.92 -41.53
N ILE A 2 44.59 45.22 -41.42
CA ILE A 2 43.76 45.13 -40.21
C ILE A 2 43.24 43.69 -40.19
N GLU A 3 43.94 42.81 -39.46
CA GLU A 3 43.40 41.54 -38.95
C GLU A 3 42.89 41.88 -37.53
N GLY A 4 41.75 41.44 -37.03
CA GLY A 4 41.05 40.18 -37.25
C GLY A 4 40.93 39.47 -35.90
N ILE A 5 39.86 39.77 -35.15
CA ILE A 5 39.16 38.90 -34.18
C ILE A 5 39.99 38.32 -33.00
N GLU A 6 39.84 38.92 -31.83
CA GLU A 6 40.00 38.25 -30.51
C GLU A 6 38.69 38.35 -29.69
N ALA A 7 37.53 38.32 -30.35
CA ALA A 7 36.22 38.29 -29.68
C ALA A 7 35.73 36.84 -29.38
N SER A 8 36.53 35.83 -29.69
CA SER A 8 36.19 34.41 -29.45
C SER A 8 36.67 33.86 -28.11
N GLY A 9 37.50 34.61 -27.35
CA GLY A 9 38.01 34.16 -26.05
C GLY A 9 37.06 34.41 -24.87
N LEU A 10 36.13 35.37 -24.97
CA LEU A 10 35.24 35.74 -23.85
C LEU A 10 33.87 35.05 -23.88
N LEU A 11 33.53 34.37 -24.97
CA LEU A 11 32.27 33.63 -25.11
C LEU A 11 32.39 32.13 -24.79
N GLN A 12 33.60 31.62 -24.54
CA GLN A 12 33.80 30.21 -24.18
C GLN A 12 33.63 29.96 -22.67
N GLN A 13 33.79 30.98 -21.82
CA GLN A 13 33.71 30.85 -20.35
C GLN A 13 32.28 30.90 -19.78
N VAL A 14 31.27 31.24 -20.59
CA VAL A 14 29.85 31.23 -20.17
C VAL A 14 29.16 29.89 -20.37
N ASN A 15 29.81 28.93 -21.06
CA ASN A 15 29.25 27.61 -21.33
C ASN A 15 29.49 26.59 -20.19
N ASP A 16 30.33 26.92 -19.20
CA ASP A 16 30.64 26.05 -18.06
C ASP A 16 29.69 26.25 -16.86
N ILE A 17 28.72 27.17 -16.95
CA ILE A 17 27.80 27.50 -15.83
C ILE A 17 26.42 26.81 -15.99
N GLU A 18 26.09 26.27 -17.17
CA GLU A 18 24.78 25.63 -17.43
C GLU A 18 24.76 24.10 -17.22
N GLN A 19 25.79 23.49 -16.62
CA GLN A 19 25.82 22.04 -16.38
C GLN A 19 26.17 21.66 -14.93
N THR A 20 25.41 22.19 -13.98
CA THR A 20 25.19 21.50 -12.69
C THR A 20 23.72 21.61 -12.28
N SER A 21 22.85 21.03 -13.10
CA SER A 21 21.57 20.56 -12.56
C SER A 21 21.92 19.39 -11.63
N PRO A 22 21.65 19.45 -10.31
CA PRO A 22 21.58 18.25 -9.52
C PRO A 22 20.39 17.47 -10.07
N GLN A 23 20.65 16.60 -11.05
CA GLN A 23 19.80 15.46 -11.30
C GLN A 23 19.78 14.70 -9.99
N ARG A 24 18.75 14.95 -9.18
CA ARG A 24 18.27 13.91 -8.28
C ARG A 24 18.01 12.74 -9.20
N GLU A 25 18.96 11.81 -9.26
CA GLU A 25 18.59 10.41 -9.33
C GLU A 25 17.47 10.27 -8.29
N ILE A 26 16.25 10.09 -8.78
CA ILE A 26 15.27 9.37 -7.99
C ILE A 26 15.92 7.99 -7.90
N VAL A 27 16.76 7.81 -6.88
CA VAL A 27 17.12 6.50 -6.39
C VAL A 27 15.77 5.93 -6.02
N THR A 28 15.15 5.20 -6.94
CA THR A 28 14.15 4.21 -6.59
C THR A 28 14.94 3.18 -5.80
N GLU A 29 15.16 3.48 -4.53
CA GLU A 29 15.29 2.46 -3.52
C GLU A 29 14.07 1.58 -3.78
N LYS A 30 14.32 0.42 -4.38
CA LYS A 30 13.45 -0.74 -4.19
C LYS A 30 13.59 -1.15 -2.73
N GLU A 31 13.30 -0.21 -1.83
CA GLU A 31 12.87 -0.54 -0.50
C GLU A 31 11.63 -1.39 -0.75
N ASN A 32 11.65 -2.57 -0.16
CA ASN A 32 10.58 -3.55 -0.20
C ASN A 32 9.36 -2.97 0.52
N GLN A 33 8.80 -1.88 0.00
CA GLN A 33 7.63 -1.19 0.49
C GLN A 33 6.48 -2.08 0.09
N GLN A 34 6.09 -2.96 1.01
CA GLN A 34 4.88 -3.77 0.91
C GLN A 34 3.77 -2.85 0.43
N SER A 35 3.20 -3.15 -0.74
CA SER A 35 2.21 -2.27 -1.32
C SER A 35 0.97 -2.28 -0.44
N PHE A 36 0.19 -1.20 -0.47
CA PHE A 36 -1.11 -1.19 0.21
C PHE A 36 -2.00 -2.37 -0.22
N SER A 37 -1.89 -2.80 -1.48
CA SER A 37 -2.60 -3.97 -1.99
C SER A 37 -2.15 -5.26 -1.29
N ASP A 38 -0.87 -5.40 -0.97
CA ASP A 38 -0.35 -6.55 -0.25
C ASP A 38 -0.86 -6.56 1.19
N VAL A 39 -0.79 -5.42 1.90
CA VAL A 39 -1.33 -5.29 3.26
C VAL A 39 -2.84 -5.57 3.30
N LEU A 40 -3.59 -5.07 2.32
CA LEU A 40 -5.03 -5.31 2.21
C LEU A 40 -5.32 -6.80 1.92
N SER A 41 -4.54 -7.42 1.04
CA SER A 41 -4.69 -8.85 0.73
C SER A 41 -4.39 -9.71 1.96
N ASP A 42 -3.33 -9.40 2.70
CA ASP A 42 -2.98 -10.07 3.95
C ASP A 42 -4.09 -9.90 5.00
N ALA A 43 -4.66 -8.71 5.13
CA ALA A 43 -5.78 -8.46 6.02
C ALA A 43 -7.01 -9.31 5.66
N ILE A 44 -7.36 -9.38 4.37
CA ILE A 44 -8.48 -10.22 3.88
C ILE A 44 -8.23 -11.70 4.20
N ASN A 45 -7.01 -12.18 3.91
CA ASN A 45 -6.61 -13.56 4.23
C ASN A 45 -6.68 -13.83 5.74
N GLY A 46 -6.30 -12.86 6.57
CA GLY A 46 -6.41 -12.94 8.03
C GLY A 46 -7.85 -13.07 8.52
N VAL A 47 -8.80 -12.34 7.91
CA VAL A 47 -10.24 -12.48 8.22
C VAL A 47 -10.75 -13.86 7.82
N ASP A 48 -10.45 -14.33 6.61
CA ASP A 48 -10.84 -15.67 6.13
C ASP A 48 -10.32 -16.77 7.06
N GLN A 49 -9.06 -16.68 7.48
CA GLN A 49 -8.46 -17.62 8.42
C GLN A 49 -9.17 -17.60 9.78
N THR A 50 -9.57 -16.41 10.26
CA THR A 50 -10.29 -16.26 11.54
C THR A 50 -11.70 -16.86 11.45
N MET A 51 -12.38 -16.70 10.31
CA MET A 51 -13.68 -17.33 10.04
C MET A 51 -13.57 -18.85 10.03
N LYS A 52 -12.64 -19.41 9.24
CA LYS A 52 -12.38 -20.86 9.17
C LYS A 52 -12.05 -21.47 10.52
N THR A 53 -11.20 -20.80 11.30
CA THR A 53 -10.84 -21.25 12.65
C THR A 53 -12.06 -21.29 13.57
N SER A 54 -12.96 -20.32 13.45
CA SER A 54 -14.20 -20.28 14.24
C SER A 54 -15.14 -21.40 13.83
N ASP A 55 -15.29 -21.66 12.53
CA ASP A 55 -16.12 -22.75 12.01
C ASP A 55 -15.61 -24.12 12.46
N LEU A 56 -14.28 -24.32 12.46
CA LEU A 56 -13.66 -25.55 12.97
C LEU A 56 -13.97 -25.75 14.46
N LYS A 57 -13.80 -24.72 15.29
CA LYS A 57 -14.12 -24.79 16.71
C LYS A 57 -15.60 -25.09 16.97
N VAL A 58 -16.50 -24.53 16.16
CA VAL A 58 -17.93 -24.86 16.21
C VAL A 58 -18.16 -26.33 15.87
N GLN A 59 -17.50 -26.85 14.84
CA GLN A 59 -17.61 -28.28 14.47
C GLN A 59 -17.10 -29.19 15.58
N GLU A 60 -15.92 -28.93 16.13
CA GLU A 60 -15.33 -29.71 17.23
C GLU A 60 -16.28 -29.71 18.45
N PHE A 61 -16.89 -28.57 18.77
CA PHE A 61 -17.84 -28.46 19.89
C PHE A 61 -19.12 -29.25 19.63
N VAL A 62 -19.71 -29.14 18.45
CA VAL A 62 -20.93 -29.88 18.08
C VAL A 62 -20.67 -31.38 17.98
N ALA A 63 -19.45 -31.77 17.57
CA ALA A 63 -19.02 -33.17 17.53
C ALA A 63 -18.73 -33.75 18.93
N GLY A 64 -18.68 -32.91 19.98
CA GLY A 64 -18.34 -33.33 21.34
C GLY A 64 -16.85 -33.58 21.55
N GLU A 65 -15.99 -33.10 20.63
CA GLU A 65 -14.53 -33.18 20.74
C GLU A 65 -13.96 -32.11 21.70
N THR A 66 -14.75 -31.08 22.01
CA THR A 66 -14.42 -30.05 22.98
C THR A 66 -15.65 -29.59 23.76
N ASP A 67 -15.50 -29.43 25.08
CA ASP A 67 -16.53 -28.84 25.95
C ASP A 67 -16.35 -27.33 26.11
N ASN A 68 -15.33 -26.75 25.48
CA ASN A 68 -14.98 -25.35 25.66
C ASN A 68 -15.83 -24.43 24.78
N VAL A 69 -17.10 -24.29 25.15
CA VAL A 69 -18.05 -23.36 24.52
C VAL A 69 -17.58 -21.91 24.58
N HIS A 70 -16.77 -21.54 25.59
CA HIS A 70 -16.27 -20.18 25.74
C HIS A 70 -15.30 -19.81 24.62
N ASP A 71 -14.38 -20.71 24.28
CA ASP A 71 -13.43 -20.52 23.20
C ASP A 71 -14.12 -20.45 21.83
N VAL A 72 -15.18 -21.23 21.62
CA VAL A 72 -16.02 -21.17 20.42
C VAL A 72 -16.66 -19.79 20.32
N MET A 73 -17.34 -19.34 21.38
CA MET A 73 -18.02 -18.06 21.44
C MET A 73 -17.06 -16.87 21.25
N ILE A 74 -15.86 -16.92 21.84
CA ILE A 74 -14.83 -15.90 21.64
C ILE A 74 -14.35 -15.89 20.18
N SER A 75 -14.10 -17.07 19.61
CA SER A 75 -13.64 -17.18 18.22
C SER A 75 -14.66 -16.58 17.26
N MET A 76 -15.93 -16.94 17.44
CA MET A 76 -17.04 -16.40 16.64
C MET A 76 -17.17 -14.88 16.77
N GLN A 77 -17.05 -14.33 17.98
CA GLN A 77 -17.08 -12.87 18.18
C GLN A 77 -15.90 -12.17 17.50
N ARG A 78 -14.70 -12.76 17.58
CA ARG A 78 -13.51 -12.24 16.89
C ARG A 78 -13.70 -12.26 15.38
N ALA A 79 -14.15 -13.38 14.81
CA ALA A 79 -14.44 -13.49 13.38
C ALA A 79 -15.45 -12.44 12.92
N LYS A 80 -16.54 -12.26 13.68
CA LYS A 80 -17.55 -11.24 13.38
C LYS A 80 -16.98 -9.83 13.40
N LEU A 81 -16.25 -9.46 14.45
CA LEU A 81 -15.67 -8.12 14.57
C LEU A 81 -14.67 -7.84 13.43
N SER A 82 -13.80 -8.81 13.12
CA SER A 82 -12.85 -8.71 12.03
C SER A 82 -13.53 -8.57 10.67
N PHE A 83 -14.62 -9.29 10.43
CA PHE A 83 -15.43 -9.16 9.23
C PHE A 83 -16.11 -7.80 9.13
N ASP A 84 -16.77 -7.35 10.20
CA ASP A 84 -17.44 -6.05 10.23
C ASP A 84 -16.43 -4.92 9.93
N LEU A 85 -15.21 -5.00 10.49
CA LEU A 85 -14.12 -4.08 10.16
C LEU A 85 -13.71 -4.14 8.67
N MET A 86 -13.59 -5.34 8.09
CA MET A 86 -13.24 -5.50 6.67
C MET A 86 -14.28 -4.86 5.75
N VAL A 87 -15.57 -5.00 6.07
CA VAL A 87 -16.65 -4.38 5.30
C VAL A 87 -16.50 -2.86 5.30
N GLU A 88 -16.21 -2.24 6.45
CA GLU A 88 -15.96 -0.80 6.54
C GLU A 88 -14.75 -0.37 5.70
N VAL A 89 -13.65 -1.11 5.78
CA VAL A 89 -12.45 -0.84 4.95
C VAL A 89 -12.78 -0.94 3.46
N ARG A 90 -13.48 -2.00 3.04
CA ARG A 90 -13.93 -2.17 1.65
C ARG A 90 -14.78 -0.98 1.20
N ASN A 91 -15.76 -0.59 2.02
CA ASN A 91 -16.63 0.55 1.71
C ASN A 91 -15.82 1.83 1.56
N LYS A 92 -14.86 2.09 2.46
CA LYS A 92 -14.01 3.28 2.41
C LYS A 92 -13.10 3.31 1.19
N VAL A 93 -12.53 2.18 0.80
CA VAL A 93 -11.69 2.07 -0.41
C VAL A 93 -12.51 2.38 -1.67
N VAL A 94 -13.71 1.80 -1.77
CA VAL A 94 -14.61 2.06 -2.91
C VAL A 94 -15.04 3.53 -2.95
N GLU A 95 -15.41 4.11 -1.81
CA GLU A 95 -15.78 5.52 -1.70
C GLU A 95 -14.61 6.43 -2.13
N THR A 96 -13.41 6.17 -1.62
CA THR A 96 -12.20 6.96 -1.91
C THR A 96 -11.85 6.88 -3.41
N TYR A 97 -11.95 5.69 -4.01
CA TYR A 97 -11.76 5.53 -5.45
C TYR A 97 -12.77 6.34 -6.26
N GLN A 98 -14.06 6.27 -5.88
CA GLN A 98 -15.12 7.04 -6.53
C GLN A 98 -14.89 8.56 -6.39
N GLU A 99 -14.42 9.03 -5.25
CA GLU A 99 -14.13 10.45 -5.01
C GLU A 99 -12.97 10.96 -5.89
N VAL A 100 -11.87 10.20 -5.97
CA VAL A 100 -10.75 10.53 -6.85
C VAL A 100 -11.19 10.57 -8.32
N SER A 101 -12.05 9.64 -8.74
CA SER A 101 -12.60 9.64 -10.10
C SER A 101 -13.48 10.85 -10.40
N ARG A 102 -14.19 11.40 -9.40
CA ARG A 102 -15.03 12.60 -9.56
C ARG A 102 -14.25 13.90 -9.62
N MET A 103 -13.03 13.93 -9.07
CA MET A 103 -12.15 15.11 -9.12
C MET A 103 -11.47 15.32 -10.50
N GLN A 104 -11.41 14.28 -11.34
CA GLN A 104 -10.68 14.32 -12.61
C GLN A 104 -11.52 14.66 -13.86
N ILE A 105 -12.80 15.03 -13.68
CA ILE A 105 -13.66 15.56 -14.74
C ILE A 105 -13.78 17.08 -14.69
#